data_AF-A0A8H2S6K5-F1
#
_entry.id   AF-A0A8H2S6K5-F1
#
_cell.length_a   1.000
_cell.length_b   1.000
_cell.length_c   1.000
_cell.angle_alpha   90.00
_cell.angle_beta   90.00
_cell.angle_gamma   90.00
#
_symmetry.space_group_name_H-M   'P 1'
#
loop_
_entity.id
_entity.type
_entity.pdbx_description
1 polymer ?
#
loop_
_entity_poly.entity_id
_entity_poly.type
_entity_poly.pdbx_seq_one_letter_code
_entity_poly.pdbx_strand_id
1 'polypeptide(L)'
;KKPHRYRPGTVALREIRRYQKSTELLIRKLPFQRLVREIAQDFKTDLRFQSSAVMALQEASEAYLVGLFEDTNLCAIHAKRVTI
;
A
#
# COMPACT_ATOMS: atom_id res chain seq x y z
N LYS A 1 -0.75 17.49 -35.00
CA LYS A 1 0.26 17.67 -33.93
C LYS A 1 0.29 16.39 -33.10
N LYS A 2 1.44 15.73 -32.88
CA LYS A 2 1.48 14.49 -32.07
C LYS A 2 1.17 14.84 -30.60
N PRO A 3 0.38 14.02 -29.87
CA PRO A 3 0.13 14.24 -28.45
C PRO A 3 1.41 14.04 -27.63
N HIS A 4 1.62 14.88 -26.61
CA HIS A 4 2.75 14.75 -25.69
C HIS A 4 2.61 13.47 -24.84
N ARG A 5 3.69 12.70 -24.71
CA ARG A 5 3.76 11.51 -23.86
C ARG A 5 5.03 11.58 -23.00
N TYR A 6 4.88 11.39 -21.70
CA TYR A 6 6.01 11.26 -20.77
C TYR A 6 6.82 9.99 -21.08
N ARG A 7 8.14 10.05 -20.84
CA ARG A 7 9.00 8.88 -20.97
C ARG A 7 8.64 7.84 -19.90
N PRO A 8 8.83 6.52 -20.17
CA PRO A 8 8.71 5.49 -19.16
C PRO A 8 9.55 5.84 -17.92
N GLY A 9 9.00 5.61 -16.72
CA GLY A 9 9.63 5.97 -15.44
C GLY A 9 9.40 7.41 -14.98
N THR A 10 9.12 8.38 -15.87
CA THR A 10 8.87 9.78 -15.46
C THR A 10 7.64 9.91 -14.55
N VAL A 11 6.55 9.22 -14.88
CA VAL A 11 5.33 9.25 -14.08
C VAL A 11 5.51 8.50 -12.76
N ALA A 12 6.18 7.34 -12.80
CA ALA A 12 6.47 6.54 -11.59
C ALA A 12 7.31 7.33 -10.58
N LEU A 13 8.38 8.01 -11.01
CA LEU A 13 9.19 8.87 -10.12
C LEU A 13 8.39 10.02 -9.51
N ARG A 14 7.42 10.56 -10.27
CA ARG A 14 6.53 11.62 -9.77
C ARG A 14 5.57 11.08 -8.72
N GLU A 15 5.05 9.87 -8.91
CA GLU A 15 4.17 9.20 -7.95
C GLU A 15 4.91 8.85 -6.65
N ILE A 16 6.13 8.29 -6.74
CA ILE A 16 6.97 8.00 -5.57
C ILE A 16 7.16 9.26 -4.72
N ARG A 17 7.57 10.38 -5.33
CA ARG A 17 7.75 11.66 -4.61
C ARG A 17 6.45 12.19 -4.01
N ARG A 18 5.32 12.01 -4.71
CA ARG A 18 4.01 12.42 -4.22
C ARG A 18 3.64 11.64 -2.96
N TYR A 19 3.73 10.31 -3.02
CA TYR A 19 3.30 9.45 -1.91
C TYR A 19 4.24 9.53 -0.71
N GLN A 20 5.55 9.67 -0.92
CA GLN A 20 6.51 9.91 0.17
C GLN A 20 6.29 11.24 0.91
N LYS A 21 5.63 12.22 0.28
CA LYS A 21 5.32 13.51 0.92
C LYS A 21 4.00 13.49 1.72
N SER A 22 3.13 12.53 1.44
CA SER A 22 1.81 12.40 2.08
C SER A 22 1.81 11.32 3.16
N THR A 23 0.84 11.40 4.07
CA THR A 23 0.54 10.35 5.06
C THR A 23 -0.85 9.76 4.86
N GLU A 24 -1.44 9.95 3.68
CA GLU A 24 -2.75 9.40 3.33
C GLU A 24 -2.65 7.88 3.18
N LEU A 25 -3.63 7.16 3.72
CA LEU A 25 -3.80 5.73 3.50
C LEU A 25 -4.15 5.47 2.03
N LEU A 26 -3.44 4.53 1.41
CA LEU A 26 -3.51 4.23 -0.02
C LEU A 26 -4.53 3.12 -0.31
N ILE A 27 -4.79 2.22 0.65
CA ILE A 27 -5.79 1.18 0.48
C ILE A 27 -7.18 1.77 0.74
N ARG A 28 -8.14 1.44 -0.13
CA ARG A 28 -9.52 1.88 0.04
C ARG A 28 -10.11 1.29 1.33
N LYS A 29 -10.67 2.15 2.19
CA LYS A 29 -11.20 1.78 3.51
C LYS A 29 -12.25 0.67 3.48
N LEU A 30 -13.24 0.74 2.58
CA LEU A 30 -14.34 -0.24 2.55
C LEU A 30 -13.86 -1.66 2.15
N PRO A 31 -13.05 -1.85 1.09
CA PRO A 31 -12.42 -3.14 0.81
C PRO A 31 -11.55 -3.66 1.96
N PHE A 32 -10.72 -2.80 2.57
CA PHE A 32 -9.88 -3.21 3.71
C PHE A 32 -10.73 -3.68 4.90
N GLN A 33 -11.80 -2.95 5.23
CA GLN A 33 -12.73 -3.34 6.28
C GLN A 33 -13.41 -4.69 5.99
N ARG A 34 -13.78 -4.96 4.73
CA ARG A 34 -14.37 -6.26 4.34
C ARG A 34 -13.37 -7.39 4.55
N LEU A 35 -12.11 -7.20 4.12
CA LEU A 35 -11.04 -8.17 4.31
C LEU A 35 -10.78 -8.46 5.80
N VAL A 36 -10.70 -7.43 6.64
CA VAL A 36 -10.54 -7.59 8.10
C VAL A 36 -11.66 -8.45 8.68
N ARG A 37 -12.91 -8.22 8.27
CA ARG A 37 -14.07 -8.98 8.76
C ARG A 37 -14.10 -10.41 8.25
N GLU A 38 -13.74 -10.61 6.98
CA GLU A 38 -13.62 -11.93 6.36
C GLU A 38 -12.63 -12.80 7.14
N ILE A 39 -11.40 -12.30 7.34
CA ILE A 39 -10.36 -13.02 8.10
C ILE A 39 -10.81 -13.27 9.54
N ALA A 40 -11.40 -12.28 10.21
CA ALA A 40 -11.82 -12.42 11.60
C ALA A 40 -12.94 -13.47 11.80
N GLN A 41 -13.81 -13.61 10.80
CA GLN A 41 -14.92 -14.56 10.83
C GLN A 41 -14.43 -16.01 10.90
N ASP A 42 -13.27 -16.30 10.30
CA ASP A 42 -12.65 -17.64 10.34
C ASP A 42 -12.18 -18.03 11.75
N PHE A 43 -11.91 -17.05 12.62
CA PHE A 43 -11.50 -17.29 14.01
C PHE A 43 -12.66 -17.26 14.99
N LYS A 44 -13.58 -16.32 14.82
CA LYS A 44 -14.76 -16.17 15.68
C LYS A 44 -15.88 -15.46 14.94
N THR A 45 -17.05 -16.10 14.92
CA THR A 45 -18.26 -15.52 14.35
C THR A 45 -18.82 -14.39 15.21
N ASP A 46 -19.60 -13.49 14.60
CA ASP A 46 -20.36 -12.43 15.28
C ASP A 46 -19.52 -11.37 16.01
N LEU A 47 -18.27 -11.18 15.58
CA LEU A 47 -17.40 -10.11 16.09
C LEU A 47 -17.87 -8.72 15.63
N ARG A 48 -17.86 -7.77 16.57
CA ARG A 48 -18.04 -6.35 16.31
C ARG A 48 -16.70 -5.63 16.40
N PHE A 49 -16.46 -4.76 15.43
CA PHE A 49 -15.24 -3.95 15.36
C PHE A 49 -15.58 -2.50 15.65
N GLN A 50 -14.79 -1.87 16.52
CA GLN A 50 -14.76 -0.41 16.63
C GLN A 50 -14.19 0.19 15.34
N SER A 51 -14.62 1.40 14.97
CA SER A 51 -14.08 2.11 13.81
C SER A 51 -12.58 2.38 13.95
N SER A 52 -12.12 2.75 15.15
CA SER A 52 -10.71 2.96 15.49
C SER A 52 -9.89 1.68 15.35
N ALA A 53 -10.44 0.51 15.68
CA ALA A 53 -9.74 -0.77 15.55
C ALA A 53 -9.44 -1.10 14.08
N VAL A 54 -10.40 -0.87 13.18
CA VAL A 54 -10.19 -1.08 11.74
C VAL A 54 -9.16 -0.09 11.19
N MET A 55 -9.20 1.17 11.63
CA MET A 55 -8.20 2.18 11.26
C MET A 55 -6.79 1.81 11.74
N ALA A 56 -6.64 1.37 12.99
CA ALA A 56 -5.35 0.95 13.55
C ALA A 56 -4.77 -0.26 12.79
N LEU A 57 -5.62 -1.23 12.44
CA LEU A 57 -5.21 -2.36 11.59
C LEU A 57 -4.73 -1.88 10.21
N GLN A 58 -5.42 -0.90 9.62
CA GLN A 58 -5.05 -0.37 8.32
C GLN A 58 -3.72 0.38 8.37
N GLU A 59 -3.54 1.28 9.35
CA GLU A 59 -2.29 2.03 9.55
C GLU A 59 -1.10 1.08 9.73
N ALA A 60 -1.23 0.07 10.59
CA ALA A 60 -0.17 -0.90 10.82
C ALA A 60 0.14 -1.74 9.57
N SER A 61 -0.90 -2.17 8.84
CA SER A 61 -0.73 -2.98 7.63
C SER A 61 -0.03 -2.21 6.51
N GLU A 62 -0.44 -0.97 6.26
CA GLU A 62 0.17 -0.14 5.22
C GLU A 62 1.61 0.25 5.59
N ALA A 63 1.87 0.60 6.85
CA ALA A 63 3.24 0.87 7.31
C ALA A 63 4.15 -0.35 7.14
N TYR A 64 3.66 -1.54 7.49
CA TYR A 64 4.40 -2.79 7.29
C TYR A 64 4.70 -3.06 5.81
N LEU A 65 3.71 -2.92 4.92
CA LEU A 65 3.89 -3.14 3.49
C LEU A 65 4.86 -2.14 2.86
N VAL A 66 4.83 -0.87 3.29
CA VAL A 66 5.80 0.14 2.82
C VAL A 66 7.22 -0.27 3.19
N GLY A 67 7.46 -0.62 4.46
CA GLY A 67 8.79 -1.11 4.90
C GLY A 67 9.24 -2.36 4.14
N LEU A 68 8.34 -3.32 3.92
CA LEU A 68 8.63 -4.52 3.12
C LEU A 68 9.01 -4.17 1.68
N PHE A 69 8.36 -3.19 1.04
CA PHE A 69 8.71 -2.76 -0.31
C PHE A 69 10.04 -2.00 -0.37
N GLU A 70 10.42 -1.27 0.68
CA GLU A 70 11.74 -0.65 0.78
C GLU A 70 12.84 -1.72 0.77
N ASP A 71 12.71 -2.75 1.61
CA ASP A 71 13.65 -3.88 1.66
C ASP A 71 13.68 -4.67 0.34
N THR A 72 12.51 -4.95 -0.23
CA THR A 72 12.39 -5.65 -1.52
C THR A 72 13.09 -4.87 -2.64
N ASN A 73 13.00 -3.54 -2.62
CA ASN A 73 13.68 -2.68 -3.58
C ASN A 73 15.20 -2.72 -3.40
N LEU A 74 15.70 -2.76 -2.15
CA LEU A 74 17.13 -2.98 -1.88
C LEU A 74 17.61 -4.32 -2.46
N CYS A 75 16.83 -5.40 -2.31
CA CYS A 75 17.14 -6.70 -2.92
C CYS A 75 17.15 -6.66 -4.46
N ALA A 76 16.22 -5.93 -5.09
CA ALA A 76 16.20 -5.77 -6.54
C ALA A 76 17.45 -5.03 -7.06
N ILE A 77 17.82 -3.93 -6.39
CA ILE A 77 19.03 -3.15 -6.69
C ILE A 77 20.29 -3.97 -6.50
N HIS A 78 20.35 -4.79 -5.43
CA HIS A 78 21.45 -5.72 -5.19
C HIS A 78 21.65 -6.69 -6.38
N ALA A 79 20.55 -7.15 -6.97
CA ALA A 79 20.55 -7.99 -8.17
C ALA A 79 20.69 -7.21 -9.50
N LYS A 80 21.04 -5.92 -9.46
CA LYS A 80 21.14 -5.02 -10.63
C LYS A 80 19.84 -4.90 -11.44
N ARG A 81 18.69 -5.11 -10.81
CA ARG A 81 17.36 -4.92 -11.39
C ARG A 81 16.72 -3.62 -10.88
N VAL A 82 15.77 -3.10 -11.65
CA VAL A 82 14.93 -1.94 -11.27
C VAL A 82 13.46 -2.30 -11.08
N THR A 83 13.10 -3.53 -11.43
CA THR A 83 11.79 -4.13 -11.17
C THR A 83 11.95 -5.11 -10.03
N ILE A 84 11.12 -4.97 -8.98
CA ILE A 84 11.07 -5.90 -7.85
C ILE A 84 10.65 -7.28 -8.29
#